data_AF-A0A7S3AUR2-F1
#
_entry.id   AF-A0A7S3AUR2-F1
#
_cell.length_a   1.000
_cell.length_b   1.000
_cell.length_c   1.000
_cell.angle_alpha   90.00
_cell.angle_beta   90.00
_cell.angle_gamma   90.00
#
_symmetry.space_group_name_H-M   'P 1'
#
loop_
_entity.id
_entity.type
_entity.pdbx_description
1 polymer ?
#
loop_
_entity_poly.entity_id
_entity_poly.type
_entity_poly.pdbx_seq_one_letter_code
_entity_poly.pdbx_strand_id
1 'polypeptide(L)'
;GHLHAMAGTSGCSSHTRSPPLRIRLLLGRHPSGCLGRREQKTQPMGTAIPCSAFVHQGFTASTTLPGRHICRWLGTTKLLESFEKVYDYEDVAGKPKAQLIQTQIMAPRQWAASQLLFVDDSKKEVDAAKGCFRSHHVTGRGMGEVDFVTIYAEAGEPDALRRVAAEHIKPLFLLPYKDPPAGASTELRSAWGMDWHPQYGVQRPNHALANGVRKAMLVPLVVEAYCTHYKGNGYTGSFNLTQTQVQYLQLAILFEKCYRESDIGFFDGEEVDGQKEASIHFLGFDERSRQQFKEFATQARLEKHPFQVAFQALASMYSKPASATQHVLEVAHGLDCLRCYSAKKMKGTGEDGVLNTLEHDLGKDESHSIAVKAELMLRETGDRIYDYSPTKQGKRQYVKDAFQSCNHDVGACFRACRRATTTVESP
;
A
#
# COMPACT_ATOMS: atom_id res chain seq x y z
N GLY A 1 -47.63 18.20 40.91
CA GLY A 1 -48.75 18.68 40.10
C GLY A 1 -48.70 17.98 38.76
N HIS A 2 -49.75 17.20 38.49
CA HIS A 2 -50.10 16.46 37.27
C HIS A 2 -49.20 15.34 36.70
N LEU A 3 -49.62 14.13 37.06
CA LEU A 3 -49.55 12.84 36.37
C LEU A 3 -50.54 12.75 35.19
N HIS A 4 -50.20 11.93 34.18
CA HIS A 4 -51.02 10.95 33.43
C HIS A 4 -50.03 10.13 32.56
N ALA A 5 -49.82 8.80 32.59
CA ALA A 5 -50.65 7.58 32.74
C ALA A 5 -51.75 7.51 31.66
N MET A 6 -51.98 6.47 30.83
CA MET A 6 -51.63 5.04 30.79
C MET A 6 -52.00 4.51 29.36
N ALA A 7 -51.26 3.53 28.82
CA ALA A 7 -51.65 2.15 28.49
C ALA A 7 -52.53 1.87 27.24
N GLY A 8 -52.21 0.77 26.55
CA GLY A 8 -53.07 0.15 25.53
C GLY A 8 -52.39 -1.01 24.76
N THR A 9 -52.46 -2.21 25.32
CA THR A 9 -52.00 -3.50 24.76
C THR A 9 -53.08 -4.22 23.95
N SER A 10 -52.71 -4.94 22.88
CA SER A 10 -53.23 -6.25 22.38
C SER A 10 -52.60 -6.51 20.99
N GLY A 11 -52.27 -7.69 20.49
CA GLY A 11 -52.45 -9.09 20.87
C GLY A 11 -52.58 -9.94 19.59
N CYS A 12 -51.95 -11.13 19.57
CA CYS A 12 -52.15 -12.29 18.65
C CYS A 12 -51.40 -12.41 17.28
N SER A 13 -50.28 -13.13 17.34
CA SER A 13 -49.98 -14.46 16.74
C SER A 13 -50.39 -14.86 15.30
N SER A 14 -49.40 -15.28 14.50
CA SER A 14 -49.32 -16.58 13.80
C SER A 14 -47.90 -16.75 13.22
N HIS A 15 -47.04 -17.65 13.72
CA HIS A 15 -46.86 -19.05 13.30
C HIS A 15 -46.74 -19.29 11.78
N THR A 16 -45.50 -19.33 11.29
CA THR A 16 -45.05 -20.30 10.26
C THR A 16 -43.62 -20.73 10.59
N ARG A 17 -43.49 -22.00 10.99
CA ARG A 17 -42.22 -22.72 11.12
C ARG A 17 -41.80 -23.23 9.75
N SER A 18 -40.51 -23.18 9.45
CA SER A 18 -39.85 -24.02 8.44
C SER A 18 -38.37 -24.23 8.80
N PRO A 19 -37.75 -25.34 8.38
CA PRO A 19 -37.06 -26.27 9.27
C PRO A 19 -35.53 -26.08 9.38
N PRO A 20 -34.87 -26.72 10.37
CA PRO A 20 -33.43 -26.63 10.54
C PRO A 20 -32.66 -27.45 9.49
N LEU A 21 -31.72 -26.78 8.82
CA LEU A 21 -30.68 -27.41 8.00
C LEU A 21 -29.74 -28.22 8.90
N ARG A 22 -29.83 -29.54 8.81
CA ARG A 22 -28.85 -30.50 9.34
C ARG A 22 -27.68 -30.61 8.36
N ILE A 23 -26.51 -30.08 8.72
CA ILE A 23 -25.26 -30.39 8.03
C ILE A 23 -24.67 -31.64 8.70
N ARG A 24 -24.52 -32.69 7.90
CA ARG A 24 -23.99 -34.00 8.31
C ARG A 24 -22.48 -33.99 8.07
N LEU A 25 -21.71 -34.05 9.16
CA LEU A 25 -20.27 -34.35 9.15
C LEU A 25 -20.04 -35.75 8.59
N LEU A 26 -19.25 -35.87 7.53
CA LEU A 26 -18.68 -37.14 7.10
C LEU A 26 -17.24 -37.23 7.61
N LEU A 27 -17.10 -37.95 8.73
CA LEU A 27 -15.84 -38.49 9.22
C LEU A 27 -15.57 -39.80 8.47
N GLY A 28 -14.55 -39.84 7.63
CA GLY A 28 -13.99 -41.07 7.10
C GLY A 28 -12.89 -41.60 8.02
N ARG A 29 -13.13 -42.74 8.67
CA ARG A 29 -12.10 -43.54 9.35
C ARG A 29 -11.59 -44.66 8.44
N HIS A 30 -10.31 -44.97 8.66
CA HIS A 30 -9.48 -46.10 8.20
C HIS A 30 -10.15 -47.48 8.09
N PRO A 31 -9.49 -48.39 7.34
CA PRO A 31 -8.84 -49.58 7.94
C PRO A 31 -7.33 -49.61 7.55
N SER A 32 -6.35 -49.80 8.44
CA SER A 32 -5.96 -50.94 9.30
C SER A 32 -4.98 -51.93 8.65
N GLY A 33 -3.83 -52.13 9.32
CA GLY A 33 -2.96 -53.31 9.26
C GLY A 33 -1.54 -53.02 8.73
N CYS A 34 -0.43 -53.56 9.25
CA CYS A 34 -0.15 -54.34 10.46
C CYS A 34 1.39 -54.38 10.64
N LEU A 35 1.82 -54.29 11.90
CA LEU A 35 2.95 -54.99 12.56
C LEU A 35 4.35 -55.09 11.91
N GLY A 36 5.35 -54.67 12.69
CA GLY A 36 6.74 -55.10 12.53
C GLY A 36 7.71 -54.47 13.54
N ARG A 37 7.74 -54.98 14.79
CA ARG A 37 8.83 -54.73 15.76
C ARG A 37 10.08 -55.50 15.33
N ARG A 38 11.27 -54.87 15.47
CA ARG A 38 12.44 -55.53 16.09
C ARG A 38 13.46 -54.52 16.60
N GLU A 39 14.06 -54.92 17.72
CA GLU A 39 14.94 -54.17 18.62
C GLU A 39 16.43 -54.28 18.27
N GLN A 40 17.24 -53.50 19.04
CA GLN A 40 18.68 -53.62 19.38
C GLN A 40 19.66 -52.80 18.53
N LYS A 41 20.72 -52.14 19.04
CA LYS A 41 21.23 -51.74 20.38
C LYS A 41 22.48 -50.84 20.14
N THR A 42 22.70 -49.82 20.98
CA THR A 42 23.98 -49.20 21.46
C THR A 42 25.14 -48.85 20.46
N GLN A 43 25.46 -47.56 20.18
CA GLN A 43 26.40 -46.58 20.84
C GLN A 43 27.93 -46.83 20.61
N PRO A 44 28.88 -45.84 20.70
CA PRO A 44 28.82 -44.36 20.78
C PRO A 44 29.96 -43.58 20.00
N MET A 45 30.08 -42.25 20.27
CA MET A 45 31.14 -41.25 19.99
C MET A 45 31.04 -40.45 18.67
N GLY A 46 31.10 -39.11 18.65
CA GLY A 46 31.33 -38.13 19.72
C GLY A 46 31.22 -36.66 19.27
N THR A 47 31.31 -35.79 20.28
CA THR A 47 31.68 -34.35 20.29
C THR A 47 30.78 -33.29 19.65
N ALA A 48 30.77 -32.14 20.32
CA ALA A 48 29.78 -31.08 20.29
C ALA A 48 30.36 -29.72 19.82
N ILE A 49 29.55 -28.97 19.03
CA ILE A 49 29.20 -27.50 19.11
C ILE A 49 30.35 -26.44 18.97
N PRO A 50 30.17 -25.15 18.50
CA PRO A 50 29.02 -24.38 17.94
C PRO A 50 29.26 -23.49 16.66
N CYS A 51 28.12 -23.07 16.07
CA CYS A 51 27.64 -21.76 15.53
C CYS A 51 28.40 -20.77 14.60
N SER A 52 27.55 -20.15 13.75
CA SER A 52 27.57 -18.85 13.03
C SER A 52 28.24 -18.85 11.63
N ALA A 53 27.74 -18.20 10.57
CA ALA A 53 26.74 -17.14 10.41
C ALA A 53 26.05 -17.24 9.02
N PHE A 54 24.77 -16.85 8.96
CA PHE A 54 24.04 -16.54 7.72
C PHE A 54 24.45 -15.14 7.25
N VAL A 55 24.78 -14.98 5.97
CA VAL A 55 25.03 -13.68 5.33
C VAL A 55 23.97 -13.42 4.26
N HIS A 56 23.22 -12.33 4.45
CA HIS A 56 22.35 -11.71 3.46
C HIS A 56 23.16 -11.27 2.23
N GLN A 57 22.76 -11.71 1.03
CA GLN A 57 23.40 -11.29 -0.22
C GLN A 57 22.70 -10.05 -0.78
N GLY A 58 23.45 -8.95 -0.89
CA GLY A 58 23.05 -7.73 -1.59
C GLY A 58 23.72 -7.65 -2.97
N PHE A 59 23.01 -7.10 -3.95
CA PHE A 59 23.51 -6.82 -5.29
C PHE A 59 23.96 -5.37 -5.40
N THR A 60 25.00 -5.11 -6.20
CA THR A 60 25.38 -3.76 -6.63
C THR A 60 25.33 -3.69 -8.15
N ALA A 61 24.77 -2.62 -8.70
CA ALA A 61 24.73 -2.37 -10.13
C ALA A 61 25.71 -1.25 -10.46
N SER A 62 26.58 -1.48 -11.44
CA SER A 62 27.46 -0.48 -12.03
C SER A 62 26.99 -0.22 -13.46
N THR A 63 26.78 1.05 -13.83
CA THR A 63 26.43 1.46 -15.19
C THR A 63 27.67 1.98 -15.91
N THR A 64 28.16 1.21 -16.89
CA THR A 64 29.03 1.73 -17.94
C THR A 64 28.23 1.82 -19.24
N LEU A 65 28.23 2.98 -19.88
CA LEU A 65 27.48 3.22 -21.12
C LEU A 65 28.44 3.23 -22.32
N PRO A 66 28.38 2.19 -23.15
CA PRO A 66 28.52 2.36 -24.60
C PRO A 66 27.33 1.71 -25.31
N GLY A 67 26.45 2.51 -25.92
CA GLY A 67 25.37 1.99 -26.76
C GLY A 67 25.93 1.37 -28.05
N ARG A 68 25.49 0.14 -28.40
CA ARG A 68 25.77 -0.47 -29.71
C ARG A 68 24.60 -0.21 -30.66
N HIS A 69 24.89 0.34 -31.83
CA HIS A 69 23.95 0.41 -32.95
C HIS A 69 24.05 -0.89 -33.76
N ILE A 70 22.94 -1.62 -33.89
CA ILE A 70 22.88 -2.80 -34.74
C ILE A 70 21.72 -2.63 -35.71
N CYS A 71 22.02 -2.65 -37.01
CA CYS A 71 21.00 -2.74 -38.07
C CYS A 71 20.80 -4.21 -38.44
N ARG A 72 19.58 -4.74 -38.28
CA ARG A 72 19.21 -6.08 -38.76
C ARG A 72 18.18 -5.98 -39.89
N TRP A 73 18.38 -6.80 -40.92
CA TRP A 73 17.43 -6.99 -42.01
C TRP A 73 16.41 -8.06 -41.63
N LEU A 74 15.13 -7.71 -41.67
CA LEU A 74 14.01 -8.65 -41.55
C LEU A 74 13.14 -8.54 -42.83
N GLY A 75 13.57 -9.21 -43.89
CA GLY A 75 12.81 -9.30 -45.14
C GLY A 75 12.73 -8.00 -45.95
N THR A 76 11.73 -7.91 -46.82
CA THR A 76 11.62 -6.93 -47.94
C THR A 76 11.09 -5.54 -47.56
N THR A 77 11.10 -5.15 -46.29
CA THR A 77 10.64 -3.82 -45.84
C THR A 77 11.65 -3.13 -44.92
N LYS A 78 11.76 -1.81 -45.13
CA LYS A 78 12.75 -0.83 -44.61
C LYS A 78 13.35 -1.11 -43.22
N LEU A 79 14.65 -0.75 -43.09
CA LEU A 79 15.44 -0.72 -41.86
C LEU A 79 14.64 -0.24 -40.64
N LEU A 80 14.60 -1.07 -39.60
CA LEU A 80 14.28 -0.67 -38.24
C LEU A 80 15.59 -0.43 -37.49
N GLU A 81 15.74 0.74 -36.88
CA GLU A 81 16.82 1.00 -35.93
C GLU A 81 16.41 0.45 -34.56
N SER A 82 17.23 -0.45 -34.02
CA SER A 82 17.08 -0.93 -32.65
C SER A 82 18.24 -0.43 -31.78
N PHE A 83 17.90 0.04 -30.60
CA PHE A 83 18.85 0.38 -29.55
C PHE A 83 18.85 -0.72 -28.51
N GLU A 84 20.02 -1.28 -28.22
CA GLU A 84 20.19 -2.24 -27.13
C GLU A 84 20.91 -1.56 -25.97
N LYS A 85 20.29 -1.58 -24.79
CA LYS A 85 20.97 -1.32 -23.52
C LYS A 85 21.27 -2.65 -22.88
N VAL A 86 22.55 -2.95 -22.71
CA VAL A 86 23.02 -4.13 -22.00
C VAL A 86 23.38 -3.69 -20.59
N TYR A 87 22.82 -4.37 -19.59
CA TYR A 87 23.20 -4.23 -18.20
C TYR A 87 23.93 -5.49 -17.79
N ASP A 88 25.22 -5.35 -17.50
CA ASP A 88 26.05 -6.42 -16.99
C ASP A 88 25.87 -6.53 -15.47
N TYR A 89 25.51 -7.72 -15.00
CA TYR A 89 25.43 -8.02 -13.58
C TYR A 89 26.64 -8.86 -13.18
N GLU A 90 27.49 -8.26 -12.36
CA GLU A 90 28.64 -8.92 -11.75
C GLU A 90 28.27 -9.47 -10.37
N ASP A 91 28.89 -10.58 -10.00
CA ASP A 91 28.88 -11.03 -8.61
C ASP A 91 29.80 -10.15 -7.74
N VAL A 92 29.78 -10.40 -6.42
CA VAL A 92 30.57 -9.63 -5.44
C VAL A 92 32.10 -9.76 -5.67
N ALA A 93 32.54 -10.69 -6.51
CA ALA A 93 33.93 -10.88 -6.91
C ALA A 93 34.25 -10.24 -8.27
N GLY A 94 33.32 -9.47 -8.86
CA GLY A 94 33.49 -8.81 -10.15
C GLY A 94 33.38 -9.76 -11.34
N LYS A 95 32.77 -10.94 -11.19
CA LYS A 95 32.59 -11.89 -12.31
C LYS A 95 31.22 -11.71 -12.96
N PRO A 96 31.14 -11.54 -14.29
CA PRO A 96 29.88 -11.40 -15.00
C PRO A 96 29.05 -12.69 -14.88
N LYS A 97 27.80 -12.55 -14.45
CA LYS A 97 26.91 -13.68 -14.16
C LYS A 97 25.63 -13.67 -15.00
N ALA A 98 25.13 -12.50 -15.37
CA ALA A 98 23.97 -12.36 -16.23
C ALA A 98 24.04 -11.04 -17.01
N GLN A 99 23.44 -11.04 -18.20
CA GLN A 99 23.21 -9.83 -18.96
C GLN A 99 21.71 -9.60 -19.09
N LEU A 100 21.26 -8.38 -18.76
CA LEU A 100 19.94 -7.92 -19.12
C LEU A 100 20.06 -7.10 -20.39
N ILE A 101 19.43 -7.56 -21.47
CA ILE A 101 19.40 -6.83 -22.73
C ILE A 101 18.02 -6.22 -22.88
N GLN A 102 17.97 -4.89 -22.84
CA GLN A 102 16.77 -4.11 -23.12
C GLN A 102 16.87 -3.60 -24.56
N THR A 103 16.06 -4.17 -25.44
CA THR A 103 16.00 -3.75 -26.85
C THR A 103 14.80 -2.82 -27.04
N GLN A 104 15.06 -1.62 -27.53
CA GLN A 104 14.04 -0.65 -27.92
C GLN A 104 14.03 -0.52 -29.43
N ILE A 105 12.91 -0.88 -30.06
CA ILE A 105 12.76 -0.83 -31.52
C ILE A 105 12.03 0.45 -31.88
N MET A 106 12.66 1.30 -32.70
CA MET A 106 12.04 2.53 -33.19
C MET A 106 11.43 2.29 -34.56
N ALA A 107 10.09 2.25 -34.61
CA ALA A 107 9.36 2.25 -35.88
C ALA A 107 9.06 3.69 -36.33
N PRO A 108 9.16 4.01 -37.63
CA PRO A 108 8.76 5.32 -38.14
C PRO A 108 7.23 5.42 -38.09
N ARG A 109 6.76 6.29 -37.18
CA ARG A 109 5.35 6.58 -36.81
C ARG A 109 4.78 5.66 -35.74
N GLN A 110 4.92 6.16 -34.51
CA GLN A 110 4.19 5.81 -33.30
C GLN A 110 4.30 4.34 -32.87
N TRP A 111 4.82 4.19 -31.64
CA TRP A 111 4.84 3.02 -30.75
C TRP A 111 6.24 2.38 -30.64
N ALA A 112 6.84 2.55 -29.45
CA ALA A 112 8.04 1.83 -29.05
C ALA A 112 7.60 0.59 -28.23
N ALA A 113 7.87 -0.60 -28.74
CA ALA A 113 7.78 -1.83 -27.94
C ALA A 113 9.14 -2.09 -27.28
N SER A 114 9.13 -2.42 -25.99
CA SER A 114 10.33 -2.88 -25.26
C SER A 114 10.21 -4.36 -25.00
N GLN A 115 11.24 -5.14 -25.34
CA GLN A 115 11.35 -6.55 -24.94
C GLN A 115 12.47 -6.67 -23.90
N LEU A 116 12.22 -7.44 -22.82
CA LEU A 116 13.26 -7.87 -21.88
C LEU A 116 13.63 -9.32 -22.19
N LEU A 117 14.93 -9.57 -22.38
CA LEU A 117 15.51 -10.92 -22.46
C LEU A 117 16.51 -11.09 -21.33
N PHE A 118 16.37 -12.20 -20.59
CA PHE A 118 17.36 -12.66 -19.61
C PHE A 118 18.22 -13.74 -20.25
N VAL A 119 19.53 -13.54 -20.24
CA VAL A 119 20.52 -14.54 -20.71
C VAL A 119 21.40 -14.94 -19.53
N ASP A 120 21.42 -16.25 -19.23
CA ASP A 120 22.27 -16.87 -18.21
C ASP A 120 23.52 -17.42 -18.89
N ASP A 121 24.66 -16.79 -18.62
CA ASP A 121 25.96 -17.13 -19.22
C ASP A 121 26.64 -18.35 -18.55
N SER A 122 26.04 -18.94 -17.52
CA SER A 122 26.65 -20.06 -16.79
C SER A 122 26.55 -21.42 -17.50
N LYS A 123 25.88 -21.50 -18.65
CA LYS A 123 25.74 -22.73 -19.45
C LYS A 123 26.46 -22.63 -20.78
N LYS A 124 27.78 -22.82 -20.74
CA LYS A 124 28.56 -23.19 -21.93
C LYS A 124 28.44 -24.69 -22.16
N GLU A 125 27.49 -25.10 -22.99
CA GLU A 125 27.63 -26.33 -23.77
C GLU A 125 26.78 -26.21 -25.04
N VAL A 126 27.49 -26.06 -26.17
CA VAL A 126 26.95 -26.24 -27.51
C VAL A 126 26.88 -27.74 -27.73
N ASP A 127 25.70 -28.33 -27.56
CA ASP A 127 25.37 -29.59 -28.20
C ASP A 127 23.90 -29.64 -28.62
N ALA A 128 23.70 -29.89 -29.90
CA ALA A 128 22.42 -30.00 -30.55
C ALA A 128 21.74 -31.32 -30.18
N ALA A 129 20.85 -31.33 -29.18
CA ALA A 129 19.90 -32.42 -28.99
C ALA A 129 18.62 -31.97 -28.29
N LYS A 130 17.53 -32.00 -29.08
CA LYS A 130 16.09 -32.07 -28.73
C LYS A 130 15.78 -32.17 -27.23
N GLY A 131 15.49 -31.03 -26.61
CA GLY A 131 14.93 -30.93 -25.26
C GLY A 131 13.91 -29.79 -25.20
N CYS A 132 12.64 -30.18 -25.09
CA CYS A 132 11.43 -29.37 -25.11
C CYS A 132 11.52 -28.02 -24.34
N PHE A 133 11.86 -26.93 -25.03
CA PHE A 133 11.36 -25.60 -24.69
C PHE A 133 10.17 -25.31 -25.60
N ARG A 134 8.97 -25.21 -25.02
CA ARG A 134 7.80 -24.68 -25.73
C ARG A 134 8.06 -23.21 -26.04
N SER A 135 8.64 -22.94 -27.19
CA SER A 135 8.47 -21.65 -27.85
C SER A 135 6.98 -21.50 -28.11
N HIS A 136 6.31 -20.54 -27.46
CA HIS A 136 5.05 -20.05 -27.97
C HIS A 136 5.33 -19.31 -29.26
N HIS A 137 5.40 -20.07 -30.37
CA HIS A 137 5.17 -19.52 -31.70
C HIS A 137 3.70 -19.09 -31.74
N VAL A 138 3.45 -17.84 -31.35
CA VAL A 138 2.18 -17.18 -31.64
C VAL A 138 2.23 -16.79 -33.11
N THR A 139 1.86 -17.74 -33.97
CA THR A 139 1.58 -17.46 -35.37
C THR A 139 0.33 -16.61 -35.45
N GLY A 140 0.50 -15.36 -35.88
CA GLY A 140 -0.51 -14.52 -36.53
C GLY A 140 -1.96 -14.70 -36.08
N ARG A 141 -2.31 -14.14 -34.93
CA ARG A 141 -3.66 -13.62 -34.61
C ARG A 141 -3.56 -12.80 -33.33
N GLY A 142 -3.66 -11.47 -33.46
CA GLY A 142 -3.82 -10.50 -32.38
C GLY A 142 -2.73 -10.54 -31.30
N MET A 143 -1.70 -9.70 -31.42
CA MET A 143 -0.91 -9.34 -30.25
C MET A 143 -1.84 -8.58 -29.29
N GLY A 144 -2.48 -9.31 -28.38
CA GLY A 144 -3.09 -8.72 -27.20
C GLY A 144 -1.97 -8.01 -26.43
N GLU A 145 -2.18 -6.74 -26.11
CA GLU A 145 -1.30 -5.95 -25.26
C GLU A 145 -0.87 -6.77 -24.05
N VAL A 146 0.42 -7.02 -23.93
CA VAL A 146 0.99 -7.61 -22.74
C VAL A 146 0.81 -6.60 -21.61
N ASP A 147 -0.01 -6.97 -20.64
CA ASP A 147 -0.41 -6.14 -19.53
C ASP A 147 0.79 -5.91 -18.59
N PHE A 148 1.41 -4.73 -18.68
CA PHE A 148 2.60 -4.35 -17.91
C PHE A 148 2.42 -4.59 -16.41
N VAL A 149 1.20 -4.46 -15.89
CA VAL A 149 0.87 -4.65 -14.48
C VAL A 149 0.94 -6.12 -14.05
N THR A 150 0.65 -7.03 -14.97
CA THR A 150 0.72 -8.48 -14.72
C THR A 150 2.17 -8.93 -14.57
N ILE A 151 3.09 -8.36 -15.36
CA ILE A 151 4.53 -8.66 -15.29
C ILE A 151 5.11 -8.30 -13.92
N TYR A 152 4.73 -7.15 -13.34
CA TYR A 152 5.24 -6.71 -12.04
C TYR A 152 4.64 -7.49 -10.86
N ALA A 153 3.40 -7.98 -10.97
CA ALA A 153 2.80 -8.84 -9.96
C ALA A 153 3.47 -10.22 -9.91
N GLU A 154 3.92 -10.73 -11.06
CA GLU A 154 4.60 -12.02 -11.18
C GLU A 154 6.09 -11.98 -10.79
N ALA A 155 6.72 -10.80 -10.80
CA ALA A 155 8.15 -10.62 -10.47
C ALA A 155 8.48 -10.73 -8.97
N GLY A 156 7.51 -10.99 -8.09
CA GLY A 156 7.74 -11.32 -6.69
C GLY A 156 8.15 -10.16 -5.78
N GLU A 157 8.18 -8.91 -6.24
CA GLU A 157 8.31 -7.74 -5.36
C GLU A 157 6.95 -7.41 -4.74
N PRO A 158 6.76 -7.59 -3.40
CA PRO A 158 5.45 -7.39 -2.77
C PRO A 158 4.89 -5.98 -3.00
N ASP A 159 5.76 -5.00 -3.23
CA ASP A 159 5.44 -3.58 -3.36
C ASP A 159 5.36 -3.04 -4.80
N ALA A 160 5.60 -3.86 -5.83
CA ALA A 160 5.77 -3.35 -7.19
C ALA A 160 4.56 -2.51 -7.66
N LEU A 161 3.34 -3.02 -7.46
CA LEU A 161 2.12 -2.29 -7.85
C LEU A 161 1.92 -0.98 -7.06
N ARG A 162 2.24 -0.99 -5.76
CA ARG A 162 2.16 0.21 -4.90
C ARG A 162 3.19 1.26 -5.32
N ARG A 163 4.40 0.84 -5.68
CA ARG A 163 5.45 1.74 -6.19
C ARG A 163 5.03 2.36 -7.53
N VAL A 164 4.47 1.59 -8.45
CA VAL A 164 3.95 2.10 -9.72
C VAL A 164 2.82 3.12 -9.48
N ALA A 165 1.89 2.83 -8.57
CA ALA A 165 0.83 3.77 -8.20
C ALA A 165 1.38 5.05 -7.55
N ALA A 166 2.36 4.92 -6.66
CA ALA A 166 3.00 6.06 -6.01
C ALA A 166 3.80 6.93 -6.99
N GLU A 167 4.52 6.34 -7.95
CA GLU A 167 5.20 7.07 -9.03
C GLU A 167 4.19 7.77 -9.95
N HIS A 168 3.02 7.16 -10.21
CA HIS A 168 1.96 7.78 -10.99
C HIS A 168 1.44 9.09 -10.36
N ILE A 169 1.22 9.12 -9.04
CA ILE A 169 0.72 10.32 -8.34
C ILE A 169 1.80 11.30 -7.89
N LYS A 170 3.08 10.89 -7.89
CA LYS A 170 4.21 11.72 -7.45
C LYS A 170 4.24 13.12 -8.09
N PRO A 171 4.03 13.29 -9.42
CA PRO A 171 4.02 14.63 -10.02
C PRO A 171 3.00 15.58 -9.40
N LEU A 172 1.88 15.08 -8.87
CA LEU A 172 0.85 15.91 -8.22
C LEU A 172 1.35 16.49 -6.90
N PHE A 173 2.19 15.76 -6.16
CA PHE A 173 2.80 16.23 -4.91
C PHE A 173 3.95 17.22 -5.12
N LEU A 174 4.49 17.32 -6.34
CA LEU A 174 5.55 18.30 -6.68
C LEU A 174 4.99 19.68 -7.02
N LEU A 175 3.67 19.82 -7.13
CA LEU A 175 3.01 21.09 -7.37
C LEU A 175 2.86 21.86 -6.04
N PRO A 176 3.06 23.20 -6.03
CA PRO A 176 2.74 24.00 -4.86
C PRO A 176 1.23 23.98 -4.54
N TYR A 177 0.87 24.46 -3.36
CA TYR A 177 -0.52 24.81 -3.07
C TYR A 177 -0.96 26.06 -3.85
N LYS A 178 -2.26 26.17 -4.13
CA LYS A 178 -2.88 27.27 -4.90
C LYS A 178 -3.46 28.31 -3.96
N ASP A 179 -3.38 29.59 -4.33
CA ASP A 179 -3.82 30.69 -3.48
C ASP A 179 -5.27 30.50 -3.03
N PRO A 180 -5.66 31.00 -1.84
CA PRO A 180 -7.04 30.94 -1.40
C PRO A 180 -7.96 31.60 -2.44
N PRO A 181 -9.20 31.10 -2.61
CA PRO A 181 -10.13 31.63 -3.58
C PRO A 181 -10.41 33.12 -3.34
N ALA A 182 -10.65 33.86 -4.41
CA ALA A 182 -11.01 35.27 -4.31
C ALA A 182 -12.29 35.41 -3.47
N GLY A 183 -12.25 36.28 -2.47
CA GLY A 183 -13.38 36.50 -1.56
C GLY A 183 -13.46 35.56 -0.35
N ALA A 184 -12.51 34.63 -0.18
CA ALA A 184 -12.45 33.75 1.00
C ALA A 184 -12.54 34.54 2.32
N SER A 185 -13.21 34.00 3.33
CA SER A 185 -13.23 34.63 4.67
C SER A 185 -11.83 34.79 5.26
N THR A 186 -11.69 35.62 6.30
CA THR A 186 -10.42 35.77 7.03
C THR A 186 -10.02 34.45 7.69
N GLU A 187 -10.99 33.72 8.26
CA GLU A 187 -10.76 32.42 8.89
C GLU A 187 -10.30 31.39 7.86
N LEU A 188 -10.95 31.30 6.70
CA LEU A 188 -10.54 30.37 5.65
C LEU A 188 -9.15 30.71 5.13
N ARG A 189 -8.83 31.99 4.90
CA ARG A 189 -7.48 32.41 4.47
C ARG A 189 -6.40 32.03 5.49
N SER A 190 -6.69 32.17 6.78
CA SER A 190 -5.77 31.76 7.84
C SER A 190 -5.52 30.25 7.81
N ALA A 191 -6.59 29.45 7.72
CA ALA A 191 -6.47 27.99 7.60
C ALA A 191 -5.75 27.56 6.30
N TRP A 192 -5.97 28.28 5.20
CA TRP A 192 -5.33 28.02 3.91
C TRP A 192 -3.80 28.19 3.96
N GLY A 193 -3.30 29.05 4.86
CA GLY A 193 -1.88 29.28 5.07
C GLY A 193 -1.16 28.19 5.90
N MET A 194 -1.89 27.23 6.48
CA MET A 194 -1.29 26.14 7.24
C MET A 194 -0.45 25.23 6.32
N ASP A 195 0.79 24.94 6.73
CA ASP A 195 1.74 24.13 5.96
C ASP A 195 1.89 24.54 4.50
N TRP A 196 1.67 25.83 4.23
CA TRP A 196 1.67 26.40 2.90
C TRP A 196 3.06 26.38 2.23
N HIS A 197 4.08 26.75 3.01
CA HIS A 197 5.43 26.90 2.50
C HIS A 197 6.15 25.55 2.39
N PRO A 198 6.94 25.35 1.32
CA PRO A 198 7.75 24.15 1.16
C PRO A 198 8.68 23.94 2.35
N GLN A 199 8.81 22.71 2.82
CA GLN A 199 9.78 22.35 3.86
C GLN A 199 10.94 21.61 3.20
N TYR A 200 12.12 22.20 3.25
CA TYR A 200 13.31 21.67 2.58
C TYR A 200 13.07 21.38 1.09
N GLY A 201 12.33 22.25 0.40
CA GLY A 201 12.00 22.07 -1.02
C GLY A 201 10.94 21.01 -1.32
N VAL A 202 10.39 20.34 -0.30
CA VAL A 202 9.22 19.46 -0.45
C VAL A 202 7.96 20.31 -0.42
N GLN A 203 7.22 20.30 -1.53
CA GLN A 203 5.90 20.93 -1.63
C GLN A 203 4.87 20.16 -0.80
N ARG A 204 3.85 20.86 -0.29
CA ARG A 204 2.72 20.26 0.45
C ARG A 204 3.18 19.37 1.62
N PRO A 205 4.09 19.85 2.49
CA PRO A 205 4.85 19.01 3.41
C PRO A 205 4.00 18.14 4.35
N ASN A 206 2.78 18.55 4.69
CA ASN A 206 1.89 17.77 5.56
C ASN A 206 1.07 16.70 4.81
N HIS A 207 0.92 16.81 3.49
CA HIS A 207 0.20 15.87 2.62
C HIS A 207 1.02 15.48 1.38
N ALA A 208 2.34 15.38 1.53
CA ALA A 208 3.25 14.98 0.46
C ALA A 208 3.26 13.45 0.25
N LEU A 209 4.08 12.97 -0.69
CA LEU A 209 4.18 11.55 -1.04
C LEU A 209 4.36 10.63 0.18
N ALA A 210 5.20 11.03 1.14
CA ALA A 210 5.47 10.23 2.34
C ALA A 210 4.21 9.96 3.17
N ASN A 211 3.27 10.92 3.26
CA ASN A 211 1.98 10.72 3.92
C ASN A 211 1.18 9.58 3.26
N GLY A 212 1.06 9.60 1.92
CA GLY A 212 0.37 8.54 1.18
C GLY A 212 1.01 7.18 1.40
N VAL A 213 2.34 7.09 1.27
CA VAL A 213 3.09 5.83 1.40
C VAL A 213 2.97 5.25 2.82
N ARG A 214 3.09 6.07 3.88
CA ARG A 214 2.93 5.58 5.26
C ARG A 214 1.54 4.99 5.50
N LYS A 215 0.48 5.69 5.10
CA LYS A 215 -0.90 5.19 5.22
C LYS A 215 -1.07 3.85 4.48
N ALA A 216 -0.52 3.73 3.27
CA ALA A 216 -0.55 2.47 2.52
C ALA A 216 0.21 1.34 3.23
N MET A 217 1.29 1.66 3.95
CA MET A 217 2.04 0.67 4.74
C MET A 217 1.37 0.34 6.08
N LEU A 218 0.50 1.21 6.60
CA LEU A 218 -0.30 0.97 7.80
C LEU A 218 -1.49 0.04 7.54
N VAL A 219 -2.12 0.11 6.37
CA VAL A 219 -3.30 -0.72 6.01
C VAL A 219 -3.14 -2.20 6.37
N PRO A 220 -2.08 -2.93 5.96
CA PRO A 220 -1.95 -4.35 6.33
C PRO A 220 -1.84 -4.58 7.84
N LEU A 221 -1.17 -3.69 8.58
CA LEU A 221 -1.04 -3.78 10.04
C LEU A 221 -2.38 -3.57 10.73
N VAL A 222 -3.18 -2.61 10.24
CA VAL A 222 -4.53 -2.35 10.74
C VAL A 222 -5.44 -3.55 10.47
N VAL A 223 -5.40 -4.10 9.25
CA VAL A 223 -6.20 -5.29 8.90
C VAL A 223 -5.83 -6.48 9.80
N GLU A 224 -4.55 -6.75 9.99
CA GLU A 224 -4.08 -7.83 10.86
C GLU A 224 -4.58 -7.68 12.30
N ALA A 225 -4.46 -6.48 12.85
CA ALA A 225 -4.89 -6.20 14.22
C ALA A 225 -6.40 -6.33 14.39
N TYR A 226 -7.21 -5.75 13.50
CA TYR A 226 -8.65 -5.88 13.55
C TYR A 226 -9.11 -7.31 13.28
N CYS A 227 -8.49 -8.04 12.35
CA CYS A 227 -8.83 -9.44 12.09
C CYS A 227 -8.59 -10.33 13.33
N THR A 228 -7.60 -9.99 14.16
CA THR A 228 -7.19 -10.80 15.31
C THR A 228 -7.86 -10.39 16.61
N HIS A 229 -8.00 -9.09 16.85
CA HIS A 229 -8.34 -8.55 18.16
C HIS A 229 -9.73 -7.90 18.23
N TYR A 230 -10.36 -7.59 17.09
CA TYR A 230 -11.66 -6.94 17.11
C TYR A 230 -12.74 -7.87 17.67
N LYS A 231 -13.39 -7.41 18.74
CA LYS A 231 -14.47 -8.15 19.44
C LYS A 231 -15.83 -7.47 19.35
N GLY A 232 -15.91 -6.31 18.69
CA GLY A 232 -17.13 -5.53 18.57
C GLY A 232 -18.09 -6.03 17.48
N ASN A 233 -19.22 -5.33 17.35
CA ASN A 233 -20.21 -5.52 16.28
C ASN A 233 -20.66 -4.20 15.64
N GLY A 234 -19.90 -3.11 15.85
CA GLY A 234 -20.23 -1.76 15.37
C GLY A 234 -19.99 -1.50 13.88
N TYR A 235 -19.29 -2.41 13.17
CA TYR A 235 -18.97 -2.28 11.76
C TYR A 235 -19.71 -3.27 10.89
N THR A 236 -20.12 -2.83 9.70
CA THR A 236 -20.71 -3.72 8.70
C THR A 236 -19.62 -4.48 7.94
N GLY A 237 -19.84 -5.77 7.65
CA GLY A 237 -18.86 -6.62 6.97
C GLY A 237 -17.83 -7.27 7.92
N SER A 238 -16.76 -7.83 7.34
CA SER A 238 -15.74 -8.60 8.06
C SER A 238 -14.35 -8.02 7.85
N PHE A 239 -13.51 -8.06 8.89
CA PHE A 239 -12.09 -7.72 8.82
C PHE A 239 -11.21 -8.86 8.28
N ASN A 240 -11.78 -10.04 8.02
CA ASN A 240 -11.08 -11.15 7.35
C ASN A 240 -10.98 -10.87 5.83
N LEU A 241 -10.07 -9.95 5.48
CA LEU A 241 -9.85 -9.50 4.11
C LEU A 241 -8.81 -10.38 3.41
N THR A 242 -9.06 -10.71 2.15
CA THR A 242 -8.08 -11.40 1.30
C THR A 242 -6.87 -10.49 1.03
N GLN A 243 -5.71 -11.09 0.73
CA GLN A 243 -4.50 -10.35 0.35
C GLN A 243 -4.77 -9.38 -0.82
N THR A 244 -5.57 -9.79 -1.80
CA THR A 244 -5.97 -8.93 -2.92
C THR A 244 -6.76 -7.72 -2.41
N GLN A 245 -7.77 -7.90 -1.55
CA GLN A 245 -8.52 -6.77 -0.98
C GLN A 245 -7.61 -5.80 -0.20
N VAL A 246 -6.69 -6.33 0.59
CA VAL A 246 -5.68 -5.52 1.30
C VAL A 246 -4.86 -4.71 0.32
N GLN A 247 -4.33 -5.32 -0.75
CA GLN A 247 -3.58 -4.61 -1.79
C GLN A 247 -4.38 -3.46 -2.41
N TYR A 248 -5.66 -3.67 -2.73
CA TYR A 248 -6.50 -2.61 -3.29
C TYR A 248 -6.79 -1.48 -2.30
N LEU A 249 -6.93 -1.76 -1.00
CA LEU A 249 -7.03 -0.73 0.04
C LEU A 249 -5.73 0.08 0.17
N GLN A 250 -4.57 -0.58 0.08
CA GLN A 250 -3.28 0.10 0.05
C GLN A 250 -3.15 1.02 -1.17
N LEU A 251 -3.64 0.59 -2.34
CA LEU A 251 -3.69 1.46 -3.52
C LEU A 251 -4.62 2.63 -3.26
N ALA A 252 -5.86 2.40 -2.84
CA ALA A 252 -6.85 3.44 -2.61
C ALA A 252 -6.33 4.56 -1.70
N ILE A 253 -5.67 4.23 -0.58
CA ILE A 253 -5.21 5.23 0.38
C ILE A 253 -4.00 6.06 -0.11
N LEU A 254 -3.23 5.58 -1.09
CA LEU A 254 -2.21 6.41 -1.76
C LEU A 254 -2.85 7.62 -2.45
N PHE A 255 -4.03 7.41 -3.03
CA PHE A 255 -4.74 8.44 -3.77
C PHE A 255 -5.55 9.37 -2.87
N GLU A 256 -5.80 9.04 -1.60
CA GLU A 256 -6.72 9.75 -0.69
C GLU A 256 -6.61 11.28 -0.74
N LYS A 257 -5.38 11.81 -0.77
CA LYS A 257 -5.09 13.25 -0.71
C LYS A 257 -4.13 13.73 -1.80
N CYS A 258 -4.00 12.99 -2.90
CA CYS A 258 -3.04 13.29 -3.97
C CYS A 258 -3.35 14.58 -4.74
N TYR A 259 -4.59 15.06 -4.73
CA TYR A 259 -5.02 16.27 -5.43
C TYR A 259 -5.34 17.45 -4.48
N ARG A 260 -4.73 17.50 -3.29
CA ARG A 260 -4.93 18.66 -2.40
C ARG A 260 -4.31 19.93 -2.97
N GLU A 261 -5.10 20.98 -3.13
CA GLU A 261 -4.59 22.29 -3.56
C GLU A 261 -4.34 23.24 -2.37
N SER A 262 -4.70 22.83 -1.15
CA SER A 262 -4.34 23.46 0.13
C SER A 262 -4.36 22.45 1.27
N ASP A 263 -3.88 22.84 2.45
CA ASP A 263 -3.84 21.95 3.63
C ASP A 263 -5.11 21.97 4.49
N ILE A 264 -6.11 22.78 4.12
CA ILE A 264 -7.34 22.99 4.91
C ILE A 264 -8.02 21.68 5.34
N GLY A 265 -8.55 21.66 6.54
CA GLY A 265 -9.48 20.66 7.03
C GLY A 265 -10.90 20.88 6.53
N PHE A 266 -11.73 19.85 6.66
CA PHE A 266 -13.15 19.90 6.25
C PHE A 266 -13.96 20.95 7.04
N PHE A 267 -13.59 21.16 8.31
CA PHE A 267 -14.31 22.04 9.24
C PHE A 267 -13.68 23.44 9.40
N ASP A 268 -12.69 23.78 8.58
CA ASP A 268 -12.03 25.08 8.64
C ASP A 268 -12.91 26.20 8.04
N GLY A 269 -12.62 27.43 8.43
CA GLY A 269 -13.34 28.62 7.97
C GLY A 269 -14.66 28.90 8.69
N GLU A 270 -15.31 29.97 8.25
CA GLU A 270 -16.60 30.42 8.80
C GLU A 270 -17.72 29.44 8.42
N GLU A 271 -18.79 29.44 9.22
CA GLU A 271 -20.02 28.74 8.88
C GLU A 271 -20.94 29.67 8.09
N VAL A 272 -21.31 29.26 6.88
CA VAL A 272 -22.20 29.98 5.97
C VAL A 272 -23.34 29.03 5.61
N ASP A 273 -24.58 29.44 5.89
CA ASP A 273 -25.79 28.64 5.66
C ASP A 273 -25.74 27.22 6.25
N GLY A 274 -25.14 27.08 7.43
CA GLY A 274 -24.99 25.79 8.13
C GLY A 274 -23.91 24.87 7.55
N GLN A 275 -23.05 25.38 6.66
CA GLN A 275 -21.91 24.67 6.10
C GLN A 275 -20.61 25.41 6.35
N LYS A 276 -19.53 24.65 6.60
CA LYS A 276 -18.19 25.24 6.69
C LYS A 276 -17.68 25.62 5.30
N GLU A 277 -17.21 26.85 5.13
CA GLU A 277 -16.72 27.37 3.85
C GLU A 277 -15.66 26.45 3.22
N ALA A 278 -14.74 25.90 4.03
CA ALA A 278 -13.72 24.97 3.56
C ALA A 278 -14.27 23.66 2.99
N SER A 279 -15.47 23.23 3.40
CA SER A 279 -16.02 21.92 3.05
C SER A 279 -16.21 21.74 1.55
N ILE A 280 -16.65 22.78 0.83
CA ILE A 280 -16.84 22.75 -0.63
C ILE A 280 -15.50 22.48 -1.34
N HIS A 281 -14.46 23.20 -0.93
CA HIS A 281 -13.11 23.04 -1.49
C HIS A 281 -12.51 21.68 -1.15
N PHE A 282 -12.64 21.26 0.12
CA PHE A 282 -12.18 19.96 0.58
C PHE A 282 -12.82 18.82 -0.20
N LEU A 283 -14.14 18.85 -0.40
CA LEU A 283 -14.86 17.83 -1.16
C LEU A 283 -14.42 17.79 -2.63
N GLY A 284 -14.15 18.95 -3.24
CA GLY A 284 -13.59 19.02 -4.59
C GLY A 284 -12.18 18.41 -4.70
N PHE A 285 -11.33 18.58 -3.69
CA PHE A 285 -10.01 17.92 -3.63
C PHE A 285 -10.15 16.40 -3.54
N ASP A 286 -11.08 15.93 -2.70
CA ASP A 286 -11.33 14.51 -2.49
C ASP A 286 -11.93 13.85 -3.74
N GLU A 287 -12.85 14.52 -4.44
CA GLU A 287 -13.40 14.03 -5.71
C GLU A 287 -12.31 13.85 -6.77
N ARG A 288 -11.47 14.86 -6.98
CA ARG A 288 -10.37 14.78 -7.96
C ARG A 288 -9.33 13.73 -7.59
N SER A 289 -9.04 13.59 -6.31
CA SER A 289 -8.17 12.53 -5.79
C SER A 289 -8.71 11.12 -6.10
N ARG A 290 -10.03 10.89 -5.94
CA ARG A 290 -10.67 9.63 -6.34
C ARG A 290 -10.68 9.42 -7.84
N GLN A 291 -10.88 10.49 -8.62
CA GLN A 291 -10.82 10.41 -10.07
C GLN A 291 -9.44 9.95 -10.57
N GLN A 292 -8.35 10.42 -9.93
CA GLN A 292 -7.00 9.91 -10.21
C GLN A 292 -6.85 8.42 -9.88
N PHE A 293 -7.46 7.92 -8.79
CA PHE A 293 -7.44 6.49 -8.49
C PHE A 293 -8.16 5.67 -9.56
N LYS A 294 -9.31 6.17 -10.05
CA LYS A 294 -10.07 5.53 -11.12
C LYS A 294 -9.27 5.51 -12.42
N GLU A 295 -8.68 6.62 -12.81
CA GLU A 295 -7.83 6.73 -14.01
C GLU A 295 -6.65 5.76 -13.96
N PHE A 296 -5.94 5.71 -12.83
CA PHE A 296 -4.87 4.74 -12.61
C PHE A 296 -5.38 3.30 -12.76
N ALA A 297 -6.51 2.96 -12.13
CA ALA A 297 -7.07 1.61 -12.20
C ALA A 297 -7.48 1.22 -13.62
N THR A 298 -8.05 2.14 -14.40
CA THR A 298 -8.36 1.90 -15.82
C THR A 298 -7.10 1.66 -16.63
N GLN A 299 -6.08 2.52 -16.50
CA GLN A 299 -4.79 2.38 -17.20
C GLN A 299 -4.07 1.08 -16.84
N ALA A 300 -4.17 0.69 -15.57
CA ALA A 300 -3.57 -0.53 -15.02
C ALA A 300 -4.45 -1.78 -15.16
N ARG A 301 -5.64 -1.67 -15.79
CA ARG A 301 -6.60 -2.78 -15.98
C ARG A 301 -7.01 -3.49 -14.68
N LEU A 302 -7.13 -2.71 -13.61
CA LEU A 302 -7.42 -3.18 -12.26
C LEU A 302 -8.92 -3.13 -11.90
N GLU A 303 -9.81 -2.86 -12.86
CA GLU A 303 -11.25 -2.59 -12.64
C GLU A 303 -12.09 -3.84 -12.27
N LYS A 304 -11.53 -4.75 -11.50
CA LYS A 304 -12.18 -5.96 -10.99
C LYS A 304 -12.97 -5.64 -9.70
N HIS A 305 -13.77 -6.59 -9.22
CA HIS A 305 -14.57 -6.41 -7.99
C HIS A 305 -13.77 -5.88 -6.76
N PRO A 306 -12.53 -6.33 -6.46
CA PRO A 306 -11.75 -5.76 -5.35
C PRO A 306 -11.46 -4.26 -5.48
N PHE A 307 -11.31 -3.73 -6.70
CA PHE A 307 -11.19 -2.29 -6.93
C PHE A 307 -12.45 -1.55 -6.52
N GLN A 308 -13.62 -2.03 -6.91
CA GLN A 308 -14.89 -1.38 -6.58
C GLN A 308 -15.10 -1.29 -5.07
N VAL A 309 -14.73 -2.34 -4.33
CA VAL A 309 -14.77 -2.35 -2.86
C VAL A 309 -13.85 -1.28 -2.27
N ALA A 310 -12.59 -1.21 -2.72
CA ALA A 310 -11.64 -0.23 -2.20
C ALA A 310 -11.98 1.21 -2.62
N PHE A 311 -12.47 1.41 -3.84
CA PHE A 311 -12.94 2.69 -4.34
C PHE A 311 -14.14 3.20 -3.53
N GLN A 312 -15.13 2.33 -3.28
CA GLN A 312 -16.27 2.68 -2.43
C GLN A 312 -15.83 2.98 -1.00
N ALA A 313 -14.93 2.17 -0.44
CA ALA A 313 -14.39 2.39 0.91
C ALA A 313 -13.72 3.77 1.02
N LEU A 314 -12.94 4.18 0.01
CA LEU A 314 -12.34 5.51 -0.04
C LEU A 314 -13.38 6.62 -0.20
N ALA A 315 -14.39 6.43 -1.06
CA ALA A 315 -15.44 7.42 -1.33
C ALA A 315 -16.34 7.71 -0.12
N SER A 316 -16.46 6.75 0.78
CA SER A 316 -17.34 6.81 1.96
C SER A 316 -16.59 6.57 3.27
N MET A 317 -15.29 6.87 3.27
CA MET A 317 -14.39 6.62 4.39
C MET A 317 -14.84 7.27 5.70
N TYR A 318 -15.48 8.44 5.62
CA TYR A 318 -15.97 9.18 6.79
C TYR A 318 -17.49 9.05 7.00
N SER A 319 -18.17 8.20 6.22
CA SER A 319 -19.61 8.00 6.32
C SER A 319 -19.96 6.96 7.39
N LYS A 320 -21.11 7.10 8.04
CA LYS A 320 -21.65 6.12 9.00
C LYS A 320 -22.99 5.54 8.48
N PRO A 321 -23.33 4.27 8.80
CA PRO A 321 -22.51 3.30 9.54
C PRO A 321 -21.29 2.87 8.72
N ALA A 322 -20.15 2.71 9.39
CA ALA A 322 -18.90 2.35 8.73
C ALA A 322 -18.85 0.83 8.45
N SER A 323 -18.31 0.47 7.30
CA SER A 323 -17.90 -0.89 6.93
C SER A 323 -16.48 -1.17 7.40
N ALA A 324 -16.13 -2.45 7.55
CA ALA A 324 -14.79 -2.88 7.94
C ALA A 324 -13.70 -2.27 7.03
N THR A 325 -13.94 -2.23 5.71
CA THR A 325 -12.98 -1.65 4.75
C THR A 325 -12.87 -0.13 4.83
N GLN A 326 -13.97 0.59 5.10
CA GLN A 326 -13.91 2.05 5.34
C GLN A 326 -13.12 2.32 6.62
N HIS A 327 -13.40 1.57 7.69
CA HIS A 327 -12.77 1.74 8.98
C HIS A 327 -11.26 1.49 8.94
N VAL A 328 -10.81 0.49 8.19
CA VAL A 328 -9.37 0.25 7.96
C VAL A 328 -8.68 1.49 7.38
N LEU A 329 -9.30 2.16 6.40
CA LEU A 329 -8.75 3.36 5.79
C LEU A 329 -8.81 4.55 6.76
N GLU A 330 -9.92 4.72 7.48
CA GLU A 330 -10.12 5.76 8.51
C GLU A 330 -9.05 5.66 9.61
N VAL A 331 -8.79 4.45 10.12
CA VAL A 331 -7.75 4.19 11.13
C VAL A 331 -6.35 4.46 10.58
N ALA A 332 -6.02 3.98 9.37
CA ALA A 332 -4.72 4.22 8.77
C ALA A 332 -4.45 5.72 8.57
N HIS A 333 -5.46 6.49 8.17
CA HIS A 333 -5.40 7.95 8.13
C HIS A 333 -5.19 8.54 9.53
N GLY A 334 -6.00 8.15 10.50
CA GLY A 334 -5.96 8.68 11.87
C GLY A 334 -4.62 8.45 12.57
N LEU A 335 -4.00 7.29 12.36
CA LEU A 335 -2.67 6.97 12.88
C LEU A 335 -1.58 7.88 12.28
N ASP A 336 -1.65 8.21 10.99
CA ASP A 336 -0.69 9.13 10.37
C ASP A 336 -0.86 10.59 10.85
N CYS A 337 -2.01 10.92 11.46
CA CYS A 337 -2.25 12.25 12.05
C CYS A 337 -1.41 12.54 13.30
N LEU A 338 -0.61 11.60 13.81
CA LEU A 338 0.45 11.89 14.79
C LEU A 338 1.37 13.06 14.36
N ARG A 339 1.48 13.31 13.05
CA ARG A 339 2.25 14.40 12.46
C ARG A 339 1.59 15.79 12.55
N CYS A 340 0.30 15.90 12.87
CA CYS A 340 -0.44 17.17 12.82
C CYS A 340 -1.53 17.34 13.89
N TYR A 341 -1.96 16.28 14.57
CA TYR A 341 -2.97 16.35 15.62
C TYR A 341 -2.33 16.62 16.98
N SER A 342 -2.99 17.50 17.75
CA SER A 342 -2.65 17.70 19.16
C SER A 342 -2.84 16.41 19.96
N ALA A 343 -2.17 16.32 21.12
CA ALA A 343 -2.35 15.20 22.02
C ALA A 343 -3.79 15.05 22.49
N LYS A 344 -4.49 16.19 22.65
CA LYS A 344 -5.94 16.20 22.94
C LYS A 344 -6.74 15.56 21.81
N LYS A 345 -6.44 15.81 20.54
CA LYS A 345 -7.17 15.22 19.41
C LYS A 345 -6.79 13.75 19.15
N MET A 346 -5.52 13.39 19.34
CA MET A 346 -5.09 11.99 19.24
C MET A 346 -5.69 11.11 20.33
N LYS A 347 -5.70 11.59 21.59
CA LYS A 347 -6.25 10.85 22.72
C LYS A 347 -7.76 11.00 22.81
N GLY A 348 -8.28 12.23 22.75
CA GLY A 348 -9.70 12.54 22.87
C GLY A 348 -10.35 12.04 24.16
N THR A 349 -11.62 12.37 24.35
CA THR A 349 -12.51 11.67 25.29
C THR A 349 -13.69 11.18 24.46
N GLY A 350 -14.04 9.90 24.54
CA GLY A 350 -15.08 9.31 23.68
C GLY A 350 -14.59 8.98 22.27
N GLU A 351 -15.52 8.96 21.31
CA GLU A 351 -15.32 8.50 19.92
C GLU A 351 -14.49 9.46 19.04
N ASP A 352 -14.25 10.70 19.50
CA ASP A 352 -13.52 11.72 18.75
C ASP A 352 -11.99 11.50 18.76
N GLY A 353 -11.49 10.65 19.65
CA GLY A 353 -10.07 10.36 19.81
C GLY A 353 -9.63 9.14 19.02
N VAL A 354 -8.67 9.30 18.10
CA VAL A 354 -8.14 8.20 17.27
C VAL A 354 -7.70 7.00 18.12
N LEU A 355 -6.96 7.25 19.20
CA LEU A 355 -6.44 6.19 20.05
C LEU A 355 -7.50 5.60 20.97
N ASN A 356 -8.45 6.40 21.47
CA ASN A 356 -9.55 5.86 22.26
C ASN A 356 -10.42 4.89 21.44
N THR A 357 -10.71 5.24 20.20
CA THR A 357 -11.46 4.36 19.28
C THR A 357 -10.69 3.05 19.04
N LEU A 358 -9.37 3.13 18.82
CA LEU A 358 -8.53 1.94 18.70
C LEU A 358 -8.47 1.10 19.98
N GLU A 359 -8.35 1.74 21.15
CA GLU A 359 -8.33 1.06 22.45
C GLU A 359 -9.66 0.37 22.73
N HIS A 360 -10.78 0.99 22.35
CA HIS A 360 -12.11 0.40 22.45
C HIS A 360 -12.25 -0.83 21.53
N ASP A 361 -11.76 -0.75 20.30
CA ASP A 361 -11.91 -1.80 19.30
C ASP A 361 -10.98 -3.00 19.52
N LEU A 362 -9.71 -2.73 19.86
CA LEU A 362 -8.61 -3.71 19.86
C LEU A 362 -8.06 -4.01 21.26
N GLY A 363 -8.40 -3.18 22.24
CA GLY A 363 -7.74 -3.15 23.53
C GLY A 363 -6.50 -2.27 23.54
N LYS A 364 -6.04 -1.94 24.76
CA LYS A 364 -4.97 -0.96 25.00
C LYS A 364 -3.63 -1.35 24.37
N ASP A 365 -3.22 -2.60 24.54
CA ASP A 365 -1.89 -3.04 24.15
C ASP A 365 -1.73 -3.04 22.62
N GLU A 366 -2.74 -3.54 21.89
CA GLU A 366 -2.70 -3.58 20.43
C GLU A 366 -2.85 -2.19 19.81
N SER A 367 -3.75 -1.36 20.35
CA SER A 367 -3.84 0.06 19.98
C SER A 367 -2.48 0.77 20.11
N HIS A 368 -1.79 0.56 21.24
CA HIS A 368 -0.47 1.13 21.46
C HIS A 368 0.59 0.60 20.50
N SER A 369 0.61 -0.72 20.26
CA SER A 369 1.54 -1.39 19.34
C SER A 369 1.49 -0.80 17.93
N ILE A 370 0.29 -0.63 17.36
CA ILE A 370 0.12 -0.07 16.02
C ILE A 370 0.49 1.42 16.00
N ALA A 371 0.10 2.18 17.04
CA ALA A 371 0.47 3.59 17.16
C ALA A 371 2.01 3.78 17.21
N VAL A 372 2.73 2.90 17.90
CA VAL A 372 4.20 2.88 17.89
C VAL A 372 4.75 2.65 16.48
N LYS A 373 4.22 1.67 15.74
CA LYS A 373 4.65 1.41 14.35
C LYS A 373 4.39 2.64 13.45
N ALA A 374 3.26 3.32 13.61
CA ALA A 374 2.95 4.55 12.89
C ALA A 374 3.94 5.69 13.21
N GLU A 375 4.30 5.87 14.48
CA GLU A 375 5.32 6.85 14.87
C GLU A 375 6.70 6.50 14.30
N LEU A 376 7.09 5.23 14.33
CA LEU A 376 8.37 4.79 13.75
C LEU A 376 8.44 5.07 12.25
N MET A 377 7.34 4.88 11.51
CA MET A 377 7.26 5.25 10.09
C MET A 377 7.44 6.77 9.87
N LEU A 378 6.84 7.61 10.71
CA LEU A 378 7.06 9.06 10.68
C LEU A 378 8.55 9.39 10.90
N ARG A 379 9.18 8.73 11.88
CA ARG A 379 10.60 8.94 12.22
C ARG A 379 11.54 8.52 11.09
N GLU A 380 11.29 7.38 10.47
CA GLU A 380 12.07 6.84 9.35
C GLU A 380 11.90 7.67 8.07
N THR A 381 10.72 8.23 7.86
CA THR A 381 10.46 9.12 6.70
C THR A 381 10.90 10.56 6.95
N GLY A 382 11.47 10.86 8.11
CA GLY A 382 11.92 12.21 8.47
C GLY A 382 10.80 13.22 8.70
N ASP A 383 9.57 12.76 8.85
CA ASP A 383 8.42 13.62 9.11
C ASP A 383 8.43 14.15 10.55
N ARG A 384 7.61 15.16 10.82
CA ARG A 384 7.43 15.72 12.15
C ARG A 384 6.51 14.83 12.99
N ILE A 385 6.63 14.97 14.32
CA ILE A 385 5.69 14.47 15.31
C ILE A 385 5.19 15.68 16.08
N TYR A 386 3.89 15.95 16.01
CA TYR A 386 3.36 17.25 16.39
C TYR A 386 3.28 17.46 17.90
N ASP A 387 2.53 16.60 18.60
CA ASP A 387 2.25 16.80 20.02
C ASP A 387 2.18 15.52 20.84
N TYR A 388 1.88 14.38 20.22
CA TYR A 388 1.79 13.08 20.89
C TYR A 388 2.75 12.06 20.28
N SER A 389 3.48 11.35 21.15
CA SER A 389 4.48 10.34 20.79
C SER A 389 4.20 9.05 21.57
N PRO A 390 3.60 8.02 20.92
CA PRO A 390 3.45 6.68 21.48
C PRO A 390 4.73 6.10 22.09
N THR A 391 5.88 6.28 21.42
CA THR A 391 7.20 5.81 21.87
C THR A 391 7.79 6.62 23.03
N LYS A 392 7.11 7.69 23.46
CA LYS A 392 7.57 8.63 24.50
C LYS A 392 8.87 9.37 24.16
N GLN A 393 9.26 9.39 22.88
CA GLN A 393 10.41 10.14 22.39
C GLN A 393 10.11 11.63 22.11
N GLY A 394 8.88 12.07 22.42
CA GLY A 394 8.46 13.47 22.35
C GLY A 394 8.21 13.99 20.94
N LYS A 395 7.95 15.30 20.86
CA LYS A 395 7.74 16.03 19.60
C LYS A 395 9.02 16.05 18.77
N ARG A 396 8.88 16.16 17.46
CA ARG A 396 10.01 16.20 16.53
C ARG A 396 9.66 17.08 15.33
N GLN A 397 10.62 17.88 14.87
CA GLN A 397 10.51 18.62 13.60
C GLN A 397 10.98 17.77 12.42
N TYR A 398 10.67 18.20 11.20
CA TYR A 398 11.13 17.54 9.98
C TYR A 398 12.66 17.36 9.97
N VAL A 399 13.12 16.16 9.62
CA VAL A 399 14.54 15.85 9.41
C VAL A 399 14.84 15.88 7.92
N LYS A 400 15.55 16.94 7.53
CA LYS A 400 15.79 17.35 6.14
C LYS A 400 16.09 16.20 5.19
N ASP A 401 17.18 15.48 5.41
CA ASP A 401 17.68 14.51 4.42
C ASP A 401 16.70 13.34 4.22
N ALA A 402 16.18 12.79 5.33
CA ALA A 402 15.19 11.71 5.29
C ALA A 402 13.86 12.16 4.67
N PHE A 403 13.40 13.37 5.02
CA PHE A 403 12.15 13.94 4.51
C PHE A 403 12.23 14.26 3.02
N GLN A 404 13.33 14.87 2.56
CA GLN A 404 13.58 15.12 1.15
C GLN A 404 13.70 13.82 0.37
N SER A 405 14.47 12.86 0.86
CA SER A 405 14.67 11.57 0.19
C SER A 405 13.34 10.83 0.03
N CYS A 406 12.53 10.72 1.08
CA CYS A 406 11.25 10.02 1.02
C CYS A 406 10.22 10.71 0.11
N ASN A 407 10.24 12.04 0.00
CA ASN A 407 9.28 12.75 -0.84
C ASN A 407 9.71 12.89 -2.31
N HIS A 408 10.99 12.67 -2.64
CA HIS A 408 11.50 12.71 -4.01
C HIS A 408 11.86 11.34 -4.61
N ASP A 409 11.99 10.29 -3.79
CA ASP A 409 12.25 8.92 -4.23
C ASP A 409 11.23 7.96 -3.57
N VAL A 410 10.31 7.44 -4.40
CA VAL A 410 9.27 6.48 -3.97
C VAL A 410 9.92 5.23 -3.35
N GLY A 411 10.98 4.71 -3.95
CA GLY A 411 11.69 3.54 -3.45
C GLY A 411 12.33 3.77 -2.10
N ALA A 412 12.93 4.95 -1.89
CA ALA A 412 13.47 5.35 -0.60
C ALA A 412 12.37 5.42 0.47
N CYS A 413 11.21 5.99 0.14
CA CYS A 413 10.08 6.08 1.06
C CYS A 413 9.55 4.70 1.49
N PHE A 414 9.33 3.78 0.55
CA PHE A 414 8.89 2.42 0.88
C PHE A 414 9.94 1.68 1.72
N ARG A 415 11.24 1.82 1.41
CA ARG A 415 12.32 1.25 2.23
C ARG A 415 12.30 1.80 3.67
N ALA A 416 12.08 3.11 3.83
CA ALA A 416 11.99 3.74 5.14
C ALA A 416 10.81 3.20 5.96
N CYS A 417 9.61 3.13 5.37
CA CYS A 417 8.44 2.56 6.04
C CYS A 417 8.64 1.09 6.40
N ARG A 418 9.30 0.29 5.55
CA ARG A 418 9.58 -1.12 5.85
C ARG A 418 10.52 -1.29 7.05
N ARG A 419 11.58 -0.47 7.15
CA ARG A 419 12.46 -0.50 8.32
C ARG A 419 11.66 -0.34 9.61
N ALA A 420 10.77 0.65 9.66
CA ALA A 420 9.89 0.88 10.83
C ALA A 420 9.02 -0.33 11.21
N THR A 421 8.63 -1.18 10.25
CA THR A 421 7.85 -2.40 10.53
C THR A 421 8.70 -3.58 11.00
N THR A 422 9.99 -3.62 10.64
CA THR A 422 10.89 -4.71 11.02
C THR A 422 11.61 -4.48 12.35
N THR A 423 11.74 -3.23 12.82
CA THR A 423 12.51 -2.90 14.04
C THR A 423 11.82 -3.28 15.35
N VAL A 424 10.59 -3.81 15.30
CA VAL A 424 9.84 -4.22 16.50
C VAL A 424 9.88 -5.74 16.65
N GLU A 425 11.09 -6.30 16.75
CA GLU A 425 11.27 -7.57 17.45
C GLU A 425 11.45 -7.24 18.94
N SER A 426 10.67 -7.91 19.79
CA SER A 426 10.47 -7.61 21.21
C SER A 426 11.77 -7.39 22.01
N PRO A 427 11.74 -6.51 23.04
CA PRO A 427 12.85 -6.34 23.99
C PRO A 427 13.23 -7.62 24.74
#